data_AF-A0A2V9V8H1-F1
#
_entry.id   AF-A0A2V9V8H1-F1
#
_cell.length_a   1.000
_cell.length_b   1.000
_cell.length_c   1.000
_cell.angle_alpha   90.00
_cell.angle_beta   90.00
_cell.angle_gamma   90.00
#
_symmetry.space_group_name_H-M   'P 1'
#
loop_
_entity.id
_entity.type
_entity.pdbx_description
1 polymer ?
#
loop_
_entity_poly.entity_id
_entity_poly.type
_entity_poly.pdbx_seq_one_letter_code
_entity_poly.pdbx_strand_id
1 'polypeptide(L)'
;MKRTLGFSALVLVIALPLMLLGFAPNSGLPTDPEIRAIVSNVDAARIFDTAQPMQNFRTRQSCSDQPEPGHGVTAARDFLFARYSSIPGLQVRLDPFVHANCPTAPTFNVIAWIPGKHPNRLVIIGGHYDSRTTNVFDGTSDAPGGNDAGAQTAVVTEL
;
A
#
# COMPACT_ATOMS: atom_id res chain seq x y z
N MET A 1 35.97 54.44 -51.69
CA MET A 1 36.99 53.47 -51.23
C MET A 1 36.96 53.38 -49.71
N LYS A 2 36.38 52.30 -49.16
CA LYS A 2 36.77 51.62 -47.92
C LYS A 2 35.85 50.40 -47.78
N ARG A 3 36.50 49.25 -47.63
CA ARG A 3 35.96 47.87 -47.60
C ARG A 3 35.31 47.56 -46.25
N THR A 4 34.74 46.36 -46.19
CA THR A 4 34.47 45.45 -45.04
C THR A 4 32.99 45.34 -44.65
N LEU A 5 32.42 44.18 -44.32
CA LEU A 5 32.98 42.91 -43.81
C LEU A 5 31.99 41.78 -44.12
N GLY A 6 32.48 40.61 -44.51
CA GLY A 6 31.65 39.41 -44.71
C GLY A 6 31.35 38.68 -43.40
N PHE A 7 30.19 38.03 -43.33
CA PHE A 7 29.90 36.97 -42.38
C PHE A 7 29.24 35.81 -43.13
N SER A 8 30.02 34.77 -43.42
CA SER A 8 29.50 33.45 -43.80
C SER A 8 29.03 32.76 -42.52
N ALA A 9 27.72 32.61 -42.36
CA ALA A 9 27.14 31.72 -41.36
C ALA A 9 27.10 30.31 -41.95
N LEU A 10 28.11 29.50 -41.64
CA LEU A 10 28.10 28.06 -41.90
C LEU A 10 27.28 27.40 -40.79
N VAL A 11 26.00 27.12 -41.06
CA VAL A 11 25.15 26.34 -40.15
C VAL A 11 25.53 24.87 -40.30
N LEU A 12 26.28 24.35 -39.33
CA LEU A 12 26.60 22.92 -39.22
C LEU A 12 25.40 22.20 -38.60
N VAL A 13 24.53 21.63 -39.43
CA VAL A 13 23.48 20.70 -38.97
C VAL A 13 24.13 19.35 -38.70
N ILE A 14 24.45 19.08 -37.44
CA ILE A 14 24.86 17.74 -36.99
C ILE A 14 23.60 16.87 -36.97
N ALA A 15 23.37 16.09 -38.03
CA ALA A 15 22.36 15.05 -38.04
C ALA A 15 22.81 13.92 -37.11
N LEU A 16 22.25 13.88 -35.91
CA LEU A 16 22.42 12.77 -34.98
C LEU A 16 21.67 11.55 -35.56
N PRO A 17 22.32 10.41 -35.84
CA PRO A 17 21.60 9.23 -36.27
C PRO A 17 20.79 8.73 -35.07
N LEU A 18 19.47 8.83 -35.21
CA LEU A 18 18.49 8.26 -34.29
C LEU A 18 18.66 6.73 -34.31
N MET A 19 19.53 6.21 -33.43
CA MET A 19 19.56 4.78 -33.12
C MET A 19 18.23 4.44 -32.45
N LEU A 20 17.28 3.99 -33.27
CA LEU A 20 16.17 3.15 -32.81
C LEU A 20 16.79 1.84 -32.31
N LEU A 21 17.19 1.82 -31.04
CA LEU A 21 17.21 0.59 -30.26
C LEU A 21 15.77 0.07 -30.28
N GLY A 22 15.50 -0.84 -31.22
CA GLY A 22 14.26 -1.59 -31.26
C GLY A 22 14.15 -2.33 -29.93
N PHE A 23 13.26 -1.86 -29.06
CA PHE A 23 12.72 -2.70 -28.00
C PHE A 23 12.07 -3.87 -28.73
N ALA A 24 12.69 -5.05 -28.68
CA ALA A 24 12.00 -6.26 -29.06
C ALA A 24 10.68 -6.26 -28.29
N PRO A 25 9.51 -6.41 -28.96
CA PRO A 25 8.27 -6.58 -28.22
C PRO A 25 8.51 -7.74 -27.27
N ASN A 26 8.34 -7.49 -25.97
CA ASN A 26 8.39 -8.52 -24.97
C ASN A 26 7.42 -9.60 -25.47
N SER A 27 7.93 -10.72 -25.97
CA SER A 27 7.12 -11.87 -26.32
C SER A 27 6.69 -12.46 -24.99
N GLY A 28 5.80 -11.74 -24.31
CA GLY A 28 5.36 -12.02 -22.97
C GLY A 28 4.89 -13.46 -22.93
N LEU A 29 5.22 -14.15 -21.85
CA LEU A 29 4.63 -15.45 -21.58
C LEU A 29 3.11 -15.34 -21.75
N PRO A 30 2.44 -16.33 -22.36
CA PRO A 30 0.99 -16.34 -22.43
C PRO A 30 0.41 -16.11 -21.03
N THR A 31 -0.28 -14.98 -20.84
CA THR A 31 -0.87 -14.67 -19.54
C THR A 31 -2.17 -15.43 -19.39
N ASP A 32 -2.31 -16.11 -18.25
CA ASP A 32 -3.50 -16.86 -17.90
C ASP A 32 -4.76 -15.95 -17.98
N PRO A 33 -5.80 -16.31 -18.76
CA PRO A 33 -6.99 -15.48 -18.91
C PRO A 33 -7.76 -15.24 -17.61
N GLU A 34 -7.78 -16.22 -16.70
CA GLU A 34 -8.45 -16.11 -15.40
C GLU A 34 -7.71 -15.11 -14.52
N ILE A 35 -6.37 -15.23 -14.43
CA ILE A 35 -5.54 -14.28 -13.67
C ILE A 35 -5.67 -12.86 -14.26
N ARG A 36 -5.70 -12.74 -15.58
CA ARG A 36 -5.88 -11.44 -16.25
C ARG A 36 -7.23 -10.81 -15.90
N ALA A 37 -8.30 -11.60 -15.87
CA ALA A 37 -9.61 -11.14 -15.46
C ALA A 37 -9.63 -10.69 -13.99
N ILE A 38 -9.01 -11.46 -13.09
CA ILE A 38 -8.88 -11.10 -11.66
C ILE A 38 -8.13 -9.76 -11.52
N VAL A 39 -6.96 -9.62 -12.15
CA VAL A 39 -6.17 -8.38 -12.09
C VAL A 39 -6.94 -7.19 -12.67
N SER A 40 -7.76 -7.41 -13.71
CA SER A 40 -8.56 -6.33 -14.30
C SER A 40 -9.68 -5.80 -13.40
N ASN A 41 -10.07 -6.54 -12.36
CA ASN A 41 -11.06 -6.10 -11.38
C ASN A 41 -10.46 -5.25 -10.26
N VAL A 42 -9.14 -5.21 -10.11
CA VAL A 42 -8.45 -4.39 -9.10
C VAL A 42 -8.69 -2.91 -9.40
N ASP A 43 -9.10 -2.17 -8.38
CA ASP A 43 -9.53 -0.78 -8.51
C ASP A 43 -8.71 0.16 -7.61
N ALA A 44 -7.98 1.06 -8.25
CA ALA A 44 -7.15 2.05 -7.55
C ALA A 44 -7.97 3.00 -6.65
N ALA A 45 -9.23 3.28 -6.99
CA ALA A 45 -10.10 4.11 -6.16
C ALA A 45 -10.46 3.40 -4.85
N ARG A 46 -10.80 2.11 -4.90
CA ARG A 46 -11.09 1.31 -3.69
C ARG A 46 -9.87 1.16 -2.78
N ILE A 47 -8.67 0.98 -3.37
CA ILE A 47 -7.41 1.01 -2.62
C ILE A 47 -7.25 2.36 -1.93
N PHE A 48 -7.47 3.47 -2.63
CA PHE A 48 -7.35 4.80 -2.04
C PHE A 48 -8.39 5.06 -0.93
N ASP A 49 -9.64 4.62 -1.11
CA ASP A 49 -10.72 4.73 -0.11
C ASP A 49 -10.43 3.95 1.19
N THR A 50 -9.52 2.98 1.13
CA THR A 50 -9.01 2.26 2.30
C THR A 50 -7.72 2.88 2.83
N ALA A 51 -6.79 3.29 1.95
CA ALA A 51 -5.50 3.86 2.34
C ALA A 51 -5.64 5.23 3.01
N GLN A 52 -6.55 6.08 2.53
CA GLN A 52 -6.71 7.44 3.01
C GLN A 52 -7.16 7.50 4.48
N PRO A 53 -8.13 6.70 4.95
CA PRO A 53 -8.46 6.64 6.38
C PRO A 53 -7.30 6.18 7.25
N MET A 54 -6.45 5.25 6.78
CA MET A 54 -5.35 4.70 7.58
C MET A 54 -4.42 5.78 8.11
N GLN A 55 -4.12 6.83 7.33
CA GLN A 55 -3.22 7.90 7.78
C GLN A 55 -3.86 8.90 8.76
N ASN A 56 -5.19 8.86 8.94
CA ASN A 56 -5.94 9.85 9.72
C ASN A 56 -6.16 9.43 11.17
N PHE A 57 -5.73 8.24 11.58
CA PHE A 57 -5.82 7.77 12.97
C PHE A 57 -4.80 8.44 13.91
N ARG A 58 -4.13 9.51 13.45
CA ARG A 58 -3.02 10.22 14.11
C ARG A 58 -1.76 9.35 14.24
N THR A 59 -1.82 8.29 15.02
CA THR A 59 -0.81 7.24 15.13
C THR A 59 -1.51 5.89 15.23
N ARG A 60 -0.90 4.85 14.67
CA ARG A 60 -1.36 3.47 14.79
C ARG A 60 -0.35 2.63 15.55
N GLN A 61 0.51 3.24 16.37
CA GLN A 61 1.53 2.52 17.12
C GLN A 61 0.88 1.49 18.06
N SER A 62 1.46 0.29 18.17
CA SER A 62 0.82 -0.87 18.82
C SER A 62 0.37 -0.64 20.29
N CYS A 63 0.94 0.34 20.97
CA CYS A 63 0.64 0.76 22.35
C CYS A 63 -0.21 2.05 22.42
N SER A 64 -0.68 2.58 21.28
CA SER A 64 -1.44 3.84 21.18
C SER A 64 -2.93 3.68 21.50
N ASP A 65 -3.26 2.99 22.58
CA ASP A 65 -4.64 2.88 23.07
C ASP A 65 -5.04 4.18 23.79
N GLN A 66 -5.27 5.23 23.01
CA GLN A 66 -5.71 6.54 23.51
C GLN A 66 -7.22 6.53 23.74
N PRO A 67 -7.73 7.23 24.78
CA PRO A 67 -9.17 7.32 25.06
C PRO A 67 -9.94 8.17 24.04
N GLU A 68 -9.24 8.84 23.12
CA GLU A 68 -9.85 9.70 22.10
C GLU A 68 -10.55 8.87 21.01
N PRO A 69 -11.87 9.07 20.79
CA PRO A 69 -12.58 8.34 19.75
C PRO A 69 -11.98 8.58 18.35
N GLY A 70 -11.80 7.50 17.60
CA GLY A 70 -11.31 7.56 16.23
C GLY A 70 -9.79 7.75 16.08
N HIS A 71 -9.02 7.71 17.16
CA HIS A 71 -7.56 7.77 17.15
C HIS A 71 -6.93 6.44 17.58
N GLY A 72 -5.66 6.22 17.23
CA GLY A 72 -4.89 5.08 17.74
C GLY A 72 -5.05 3.79 16.94
N VAL A 73 -4.27 2.79 17.34
CA VAL A 73 -4.25 1.45 16.72
C VAL A 73 -5.59 0.71 16.88
N THR A 74 -6.32 0.96 17.96
CA THR A 74 -7.65 0.39 18.24
C THR A 74 -8.69 0.87 17.22
N ALA A 75 -8.70 2.17 16.90
CA ALA A 75 -9.60 2.72 15.88
C ALA A 75 -9.27 2.18 14.48
N ALA A 76 -7.97 2.05 14.16
CA ALA A 76 -7.53 1.44 12.90
C ALA A 76 -7.95 -0.03 12.79
N ARG A 77 -7.81 -0.80 13.89
CA ARG A 77 -8.29 -2.20 13.98
C ARG A 77 -9.78 -2.29 13.66
N ASP A 78 -10.60 -1.43 14.27
CA ASP A 78 -12.06 -1.48 14.11
C ASP A 78 -12.48 -1.09 12.69
N PHE A 79 -11.79 -0.12 12.10
CA PHE A 79 -11.97 0.23 10.69
C PHE A 79 -11.68 -0.96 9.78
N LEU A 80 -10.54 -1.64 9.95
CA LEU A 80 -10.18 -2.81 9.13
C LEU A 80 -11.12 -3.99 9.35
N PHE A 81 -11.49 -4.26 10.60
CA PHE A 81 -12.48 -5.30 10.92
C PHE A 81 -13.80 -5.04 10.20
N ALA A 82 -14.29 -3.80 10.20
CA ALA A 82 -15.50 -3.42 9.49
C ALA A 82 -15.35 -3.56 7.97
N ARG A 83 -14.20 -3.15 7.40
CA ARG A 83 -13.92 -3.30 5.96
C ARG A 83 -13.96 -4.76 5.54
N TYR A 84 -13.20 -5.64 6.19
CA TYR A 84 -13.23 -7.07 5.87
C TYR A 84 -14.61 -7.70 6.09
N SER A 85 -15.31 -7.31 7.16
CA SER A 85 -16.65 -7.86 7.47
C SER A 85 -17.70 -7.45 6.45
N SER A 86 -17.46 -6.39 5.67
CA SER A 86 -18.35 -5.95 4.60
C SER A 86 -18.21 -6.77 3.31
N ILE A 87 -17.15 -7.57 3.18
CA ILE A 87 -16.87 -8.37 1.98
C ILE A 87 -17.63 -9.71 2.08
N PRO A 88 -18.55 -10.02 1.15
CA PRO A 88 -19.34 -11.24 1.20
C PRO A 88 -18.47 -12.50 1.13
N GLY A 89 -18.72 -13.45 2.04
CA GLY A 89 -18.05 -14.75 2.07
C GLY A 89 -16.74 -14.81 2.86
N LEU A 90 -16.23 -13.68 3.36
CA LEU A 90 -15.10 -13.65 4.29
C LEU A 90 -15.57 -13.98 5.72
N GLN A 91 -14.78 -14.79 6.42
CA GLN A 91 -14.82 -14.90 7.88
C GLN A 91 -13.80 -13.93 8.45
N VAL A 92 -14.14 -13.18 9.50
CA VAL A 92 -13.28 -12.16 10.10
C VAL A 92 -13.21 -12.35 11.60
N ARG A 93 -12.01 -12.30 12.18
CA ARG A 93 -11.79 -12.37 13.62
C ARG A 93 -10.69 -11.43 14.07
N LEU A 94 -10.81 -10.97 15.31
CA LEU A 94 -9.71 -10.37 16.04
C LEU A 94 -8.90 -11.46 16.74
N ASP A 95 -7.58 -11.34 16.68
CA ASP A 95 -6.63 -12.26 17.30
C ASP A 95 -5.81 -11.50 18.35
N PRO A 96 -6.18 -11.57 19.64
CA PRO A 96 -5.52 -10.80 20.68
C PRO A 96 -4.10 -11.31 20.95
N PHE A 97 -3.18 -10.40 21.23
CA PHE A 97 -1.85 -10.73 21.73
C PHE A 97 -1.36 -9.70 22.75
N VAL A 98 -0.36 -10.09 23.56
CA VAL A 98 0.24 -9.22 24.56
C VAL A 98 1.53 -8.62 24.02
N HIS A 99 1.59 -7.30 23.93
CA HIS A 99 2.81 -6.59 23.54
C HIS A 99 3.67 -6.30 24.78
N ALA A 100 4.90 -6.80 24.81
CA ALA A 100 5.77 -6.76 26.00
C ALA A 100 6.04 -5.33 26.54
N ASN A 101 6.09 -4.34 25.65
CA ASN A 101 6.34 -2.94 26.03
C ASN A 101 5.08 -2.19 26.50
N CYS A 102 3.89 -2.79 26.34
CA CYS A 102 2.62 -2.23 26.80
C CYS A 102 1.65 -3.38 27.13
N PRO A 103 1.94 -4.16 28.18
CA PRO A 103 1.23 -5.41 28.48
C PRO A 103 -0.24 -5.21 28.86
N THR A 104 -0.63 -3.96 29.16
CA THR A 104 -2.01 -3.58 29.49
C THR A 104 -2.77 -3.00 28.31
N ALA A 105 -2.10 -2.67 27.19
CA ALA A 105 -2.75 -2.17 25.99
C ALA A 105 -3.34 -3.35 25.20
N PRO A 106 -4.59 -3.25 24.73
CA PRO A 106 -5.23 -4.34 24.04
C PRO A 106 -4.75 -4.37 22.57
N THR A 107 -3.83 -5.29 22.25
CA THR A 107 -3.27 -5.43 20.89
C THR A 107 -3.88 -6.61 20.14
N PHE A 108 -4.15 -6.45 18.85
CA PHE A 108 -4.84 -7.44 18.04
C PHE A 108 -4.24 -7.54 16.64
N ASN A 109 -4.31 -8.74 16.05
CA ASN A 109 -4.31 -8.88 14.60
C ASN A 109 -5.76 -8.87 14.09
N VAL A 110 -5.96 -8.37 12.88
CA VAL A 110 -7.22 -8.54 12.13
C VAL A 110 -6.99 -9.65 11.11
N ILE A 111 -7.74 -10.74 11.23
CA ILE A 111 -7.58 -11.91 10.38
C ILE A 111 -8.87 -12.12 9.61
N ALA A 112 -8.77 -12.15 8.28
CA ALA A 112 -9.87 -12.48 7.39
C ALA A 112 -9.50 -13.68 6.49
N TRP A 113 -10.43 -14.59 6.26
CA TRP A 113 -10.17 -15.78 5.44
C TRP A 113 -11.43 -16.34 4.76
N ILE A 114 -11.20 -17.08 3.69
CA ILE A 114 -12.20 -17.88 2.98
C ILE A 114 -11.80 -19.36 3.14
N PRO A 115 -12.68 -20.24 3.67
CA PRO A 115 -12.38 -21.67 3.75
C PRO A 115 -12.15 -22.29 2.37
N GLY A 116 -10.99 -22.91 2.18
CA GLY A 116 -10.68 -23.66 0.97
C GLY A 116 -11.25 -25.10 0.99
N LYS A 117 -11.23 -25.76 -0.17
CA LYS A 117 -11.61 -27.18 -0.30
C LYS A 117 -10.60 -28.15 0.34
N HIS A 118 -9.37 -27.69 0.57
CA HIS A 118 -8.28 -28.48 1.16
C HIS A 118 -7.92 -27.88 2.53
N PRO A 119 -8.42 -28.43 3.65
CA PRO A 119 -8.30 -27.81 4.98
C PRO A 119 -6.84 -27.70 5.48
N ASN A 120 -5.92 -28.48 4.91
CA ASN A 120 -4.51 -28.50 5.29
C ASN A 120 -3.63 -27.61 4.38
N ARG A 121 -4.22 -26.76 3.54
CA ARG A 121 -3.48 -25.84 2.67
C ARG A 121 -3.93 -24.41 2.94
N LEU A 122 -2.96 -23.57 3.30
CA LEU A 122 -3.16 -22.16 3.55
C LEU A 122 -2.36 -21.34 2.54
N VAL A 123 -2.98 -20.30 2.01
CA VAL A 123 -2.31 -19.21 1.31
C VAL A 123 -2.50 -17.99 2.19
N ILE A 124 -1.39 -17.41 2.66
CA ILE A 124 -1.41 -16.27 3.57
C ILE A 124 -0.84 -15.07 2.82
N ILE A 125 -1.62 -14.01 2.78
CA ILE A 125 -1.22 -12.69 2.31
C ILE A 125 -1.47 -11.74 3.47
N GLY A 126 -0.49 -10.90 3.79
CA GLY A 126 -0.61 -10.02 4.94
C GLY A 126 0.52 -9.01 5.04
N GLY A 127 0.40 -8.15 6.04
CA GLY A 127 1.34 -7.10 6.40
C GLY A 127 0.99 -6.58 7.79
N HIS A 128 1.70 -5.55 8.24
CA HIS A 128 1.36 -4.85 9.46
C HIS A 128 0.47 -3.63 9.14
N TYR A 129 -0.36 -3.22 10.10
CA TYR A 129 -1.21 -2.05 9.97
C TYR A 129 -0.90 -0.98 11.01
N ASP A 130 0.02 -1.24 11.93
CA ASP A 130 0.53 -0.24 12.86
C ASP A 130 1.43 0.78 12.15
N SER A 131 1.79 1.84 12.87
CA SER A 131 2.72 2.86 12.41
C SER A 131 3.54 3.36 13.58
N ARG A 132 4.65 4.04 13.33
CA ARG A 132 5.48 4.59 14.39
C ARG A 132 6.24 5.82 13.92
N THR A 133 6.70 6.60 14.89
CA THR A 133 7.77 7.57 14.66
C THR A 133 9.13 6.85 14.71
N THR A 134 10.22 7.62 14.63
CA THR A 134 11.57 7.10 14.86
C THR A 134 11.76 6.63 16.31
N ASN A 135 11.06 7.24 17.27
CA ASN A 135 10.96 6.72 18.63
C ASN A 135 9.95 5.57 18.66
N VAL A 136 10.45 4.34 18.74
CA VAL A 136 9.67 3.10 18.56
C VAL A 136 8.51 2.98 19.55
N PHE A 137 8.63 3.56 20.74
CA PHE A 137 7.62 3.47 21.81
C PHE A 137 6.74 4.72 21.95
N ASP A 138 6.84 5.67 21.01
CA ASP A 138 5.99 6.84 21.02
C ASP A 138 4.57 6.50 20.50
N GLY A 139 3.65 6.30 21.43
CA GLY A 139 2.24 6.08 21.17
C GLY A 139 1.38 7.36 21.12
N THR A 140 2.01 8.54 21.04
CA THR A 140 1.33 9.85 21.17
C THR A 140 1.56 10.79 19.99
N SER A 141 2.78 10.87 19.47
CA SER A 141 3.08 11.73 18.33
C SER A 141 2.45 11.19 17.05
N ASP A 142 2.14 12.11 16.14
CA ASP A 142 1.58 11.77 14.85
C ASP A 142 2.55 10.86 14.06
N ALA A 143 2.04 9.70 13.68
CA ALA A 143 2.71 8.74 12.83
C ALA A 143 1.75 8.31 11.72
N PRO A 144 1.50 9.15 10.70
CA PRO A 144 0.47 8.88 9.69
C PRO A 144 0.75 7.59 8.91
N GLY A 145 2.02 7.24 8.69
CA GLY A 145 2.38 5.94 8.10
C GLY A 145 1.62 5.63 6.81
N GLY A 146 1.45 6.62 5.93
CA GLY A 146 0.60 6.50 4.74
C GLY A 146 1.10 5.42 3.79
N ASN A 147 2.40 5.37 3.51
CA ASN A 147 3.01 4.27 2.77
C ASN A 147 3.37 3.06 3.66
N ASP A 148 3.82 3.34 4.89
CA ASP A 148 4.29 2.36 5.88
C ASP A 148 3.38 2.34 7.12
N ALA A 149 2.34 1.52 7.18
CA ALA A 149 1.88 0.60 6.12
C ALA A 149 0.42 0.81 5.70
N GLY A 150 -0.06 2.07 5.67
CA GLY A 150 -1.45 2.40 5.30
C GLY A 150 -1.83 1.92 3.88
N ALA A 151 -1.03 2.25 2.88
CA ALA A 151 -1.25 1.87 1.49
C ALA A 151 -1.09 0.36 1.28
N GLN A 152 -0.13 -0.27 1.96
CA GLN A 152 0.08 -1.72 1.88
C GLN A 152 -1.11 -2.49 2.49
N THR A 153 -1.62 -2.02 3.63
CA THR A 153 -2.83 -2.56 4.26
C THR A 153 -4.04 -2.45 3.32
N ALA A 154 -4.16 -1.32 2.61
CA ALA A 154 -5.23 -1.10 1.66
C ALA A 154 -5.14 -2.04 0.45
N VAL A 155 -3.93 -2.32 -0.05
CA VAL A 155 -3.73 -3.31 -1.12
C VAL A 155 -4.18 -4.69 -0.67
N VAL A 156 -3.84 -5.14 0.54
CA VAL A 156 -4.30 -6.44 1.04
C VAL A 156 -5.83 -6.50 1.18
N THR A 157 -6.47 -5.40 1.55
CA THR A 157 -7.94 -5.33 1.69
C THR A 157 -8.68 -5.40 0.35
N GLU A 158 -8.04 -4.98 -0.74
CA GLU A 158 -8.61 -4.99 -2.09
C GLU A 158 -8.56 -6.38 -2.78
N LEU A 159 -7.74 -7.30 -2.26
CA LEU A 159 -7.58 -8.66 -2.79
C LEU A 159 -8.67 -9.61 -2.30
#